data_AF-A0A9W8NKR4-F1
#
_entry.id   AF-A0A9W8NKR4-F1
#
_cell.length_a   1.000
_cell.length_b   1.000
_cell.length_c   1.000
_cell.angle_alpha   90.00
_cell.angle_beta   90.00
_cell.angle_gamma   90.00
#
_symmetry.space_group_name_H-M   'P 1'
#
loop_
_entity.id
_entity.type
_entity.pdbx_description
1 polymer ?
#
loop_
_entity_poly.entity_id
_entity_poly.type
_entity_poly.pdbx_seq_one_letter_code
_entity_poly.pdbx_strand_id
1 'polypeptide(L)'
;MPAKKDRKTRPRRLPNIAQLAGRLGVEDANRLLTERSQTIVYPWLALCRKIQFSPDTIPRDGQVLTMLREVQNLIHKEKDPIARRLACYTFTKLVEVLEERVKEERSLGRISSGQGQGDASVVRNICLESLAGVSNQKTAKLQLAKHIAQGRRWSILCTDHPLLLVILPPGANQIITDSSITVECLKMVAAKIKQPYRGLEAASDVIKEISSGRKPLEELANMEWATIQ
;
A
#
# COMPACT_ATOMS: atom_id res chain seq x y z
N MET A 1 18.87 16.59 -48.83
CA MET A 1 18.44 16.59 -47.41
C MET A 1 16.98 16.19 -47.35
N PRO A 2 16.57 15.05 -46.75
CA PRO A 2 15.17 14.74 -46.58
C PRO A 2 14.63 15.32 -45.27
N ALA A 3 13.46 15.95 -45.34
CA ALA A 3 12.78 16.59 -44.23
C ALA A 3 12.40 15.58 -43.13
N LYS A 4 12.69 15.94 -41.87
CA LYS A 4 12.23 15.22 -40.68
C LYS A 4 10.70 15.31 -40.62
N LYS A 5 10.02 14.19 -40.82
CA LYS A 5 8.58 14.06 -40.54
C LYS A 5 8.36 14.21 -39.04
N ASP A 6 7.67 15.29 -38.64
CA ASP A 6 7.08 15.44 -37.31
C ASP A 6 6.18 14.24 -37.03
N ARG A 7 6.63 13.35 -36.13
CA ARG A 7 5.79 12.31 -35.57
C ARG A 7 4.74 12.99 -34.69
N LYS A 8 3.58 13.29 -35.27
CA LYS A 8 2.35 13.61 -34.54
C LYS A 8 2.06 12.45 -33.57
N THR A 9 2.40 12.64 -32.30
CA THR A 9 2.00 11.78 -31.20
C THR A 9 0.48 11.77 -31.16
N ARG A 10 -0.13 10.62 -31.50
CA ARG A 10 -1.58 10.45 -31.37
C ARG A 10 -1.98 10.74 -29.92
N PRO A 11 -3.04 11.53 -29.67
CA PRO A 11 -3.51 11.77 -28.32
C PRO A 11 -3.88 10.43 -27.69
N ARG A 12 -3.23 10.10 -26.56
CA ARG A 12 -3.54 8.93 -25.75
C ARG A 12 -4.99 9.09 -25.29
N ARG A 13 -5.88 8.17 -25.70
CA ARG A 13 -7.27 8.16 -25.21
C ARG A 13 -7.22 8.03 -23.69
N LEU A 14 -7.82 8.98 -22.99
CA LEU A 14 -7.92 8.92 -21.53
C LEU A 14 -8.77 7.69 -21.14
N PRO A 15 -8.41 6.99 -20.05
CA PRO A 15 -9.20 5.86 -19.59
C PRO A 15 -10.63 6.29 -19.24
N ASN A 16 -11.63 5.50 -19.64
CA ASN A 16 -13.01 5.75 -19.24
C ASN A 16 -13.19 5.44 -17.75
N ILE A 17 -13.22 6.48 -16.93
CA ILE A 17 -13.29 6.38 -15.46
C ILE A 17 -14.54 5.62 -14.99
N ALA A 18 -15.69 5.85 -15.62
CA ALA A 18 -16.93 5.15 -15.26
C ALA A 18 -16.84 3.65 -15.55
N GLN A 19 -16.26 3.27 -16.69
CA GLN A 19 -16.02 1.88 -17.03
C GLN A 19 -15.02 1.23 -16.07
N LEU A 20 -13.93 1.93 -15.72
CA LEU A 20 -12.96 1.43 -14.74
C LEU A 20 -13.58 1.24 -13.36
N ALA A 21 -14.37 2.21 -12.88
CA ALA A 21 -15.05 2.12 -11.59
C ALA A 21 -16.11 1.01 -11.60
N GLY A 22 -16.89 0.86 -12.68
CA GLY A 22 -17.88 -0.22 -12.80
C GLY A 22 -17.26 -1.61 -12.74
N ARG A 23 -16.05 -1.81 -13.29
CA ARG A 23 -15.29 -3.07 -13.16
C ARG A 23 -14.81 -3.37 -11.74
N LEU A 24 -14.87 -2.39 -10.85
CA LEU A 24 -14.46 -2.49 -9.45
C LEU A 24 -15.65 -2.53 -8.47
N GLY A 25 -16.88 -2.45 -8.98
CA GLY A 25 -18.08 -2.67 -8.17
C GLY A 25 -18.10 -4.08 -7.60
N VAL A 26 -18.55 -4.20 -6.35
CA VAL A 26 -18.68 -5.47 -5.63
C VAL A 26 -20.14 -5.62 -5.26
N GLU A 27 -20.76 -6.74 -5.66
CA GLU A 27 -22.18 -6.99 -5.41
C GLU A 27 -22.47 -7.32 -3.93
N ASP A 28 -21.50 -7.91 -3.21
CA ASP A 28 -21.67 -8.29 -1.80
C ASP A 28 -20.36 -8.14 -1.01
N ALA A 29 -20.07 -6.91 -0.57
CA ALA A 29 -18.88 -6.58 0.21
C ALA A 29 -18.88 -7.27 1.59
N ASN A 30 -20.05 -7.40 2.21
CA ASN A 30 -20.20 -7.93 3.58
C ASN A 30 -19.88 -9.41 3.62
N ARG A 31 -20.40 -10.18 2.66
CA ARG A 31 -20.08 -11.59 2.52
C ARG A 31 -18.59 -11.80 2.29
N LEU A 32 -17.98 -11.03 1.38
CA LEU A 32 -16.54 -11.14 1.11
C LEU A 32 -15.69 -10.81 2.34
N LEU A 33 -16.03 -9.78 3.11
CA LEU A 33 -15.31 -9.45 4.34
C LEU A 33 -15.47 -10.56 5.38
N THR A 34 -16.67 -11.12 5.52
CA THR A 34 -16.93 -12.23 6.44
C THR A 34 -16.12 -13.47 6.06
N GLU A 35 -16.16 -13.88 4.79
CA GLU A 35 -15.41 -15.03 4.25
C GLU A 35 -13.89 -14.86 4.38
N ARG A 36 -13.39 -13.63 4.26
CA ARG A 36 -11.94 -13.32 4.27
C ARG A 36 -11.44 -12.82 5.61
N SER A 37 -12.31 -12.65 6.60
CA SER A 37 -11.94 -12.12 7.90
C SER A 37 -10.84 -12.95 8.55
N GLN A 38 -11.13 -14.22 8.86
CA GLN A 38 -10.22 -15.11 9.59
C GLN A 38 -8.92 -15.43 8.84
N THR A 39 -8.99 -15.56 7.51
CA THR A 39 -7.86 -16.03 6.69
C THR A 39 -6.98 -14.91 6.17
N ILE A 40 -7.49 -13.67 6.09
CA ILE A 40 -6.76 -12.52 5.52
C ILE A 40 -6.73 -11.35 6.49
N VAL A 41 -7.89 -10.86 6.94
CA VAL A 41 -7.98 -9.62 7.72
C VAL A 41 -7.31 -9.78 9.09
N TYR A 42 -7.59 -10.87 9.80
CA TYR A 42 -6.99 -11.16 11.10
C TYR A 42 -5.46 -11.30 11.03
N PRO A 43 -4.88 -12.16 10.16
CA PRO A 43 -3.43 -12.24 10.00
C PRO A 43 -2.79 -10.91 9.61
N TRP A 44 -3.45 -10.14 8.73
CA TRP A 44 -2.97 -8.82 8.34
C TRP A 44 -2.96 -7.83 9.50
N LEU A 45 -3.98 -7.79 10.36
CA LEU A 45 -4.00 -6.91 11.51
C LEU A 45 -3.02 -7.32 12.60
N ALA A 46 -2.84 -8.63 12.80
CA ALA A 46 -1.78 -9.15 13.66
C ALA A 46 -0.39 -8.72 13.15
N LEU A 47 -0.16 -8.73 11.84
CA LEU A 47 1.05 -8.16 11.23
C LEU A 47 1.15 -6.66 11.49
N CYS A 48 0.09 -5.88 11.26
CA CYS A 48 0.08 -4.42 11.50
C CYS A 48 0.48 -4.05 12.93
N ARG A 49 0.06 -4.82 13.93
CA ARG A 49 0.49 -4.61 15.33
C ARG A 49 1.97 -4.87 15.55
N LYS A 50 2.54 -5.87 14.88
CA LYS A 50 3.96 -6.22 15.02
C LYS A 50 4.90 -5.19 14.40
N ILE A 51 4.44 -4.45 13.40
CA ILE A 51 5.27 -3.55 12.59
C ILE A 51 5.12 -2.06 12.96
N GLN A 52 4.78 -1.77 14.21
CA GLN A 52 4.69 -0.40 14.69
C GLN A 52 6.06 0.14 15.09
N PHE A 53 6.37 1.36 14.64
CA PHE A 53 7.52 2.09 15.16
C PHE A 53 7.14 2.78 16.48
N SER A 54 7.94 2.54 17.51
CA SER A 54 7.87 3.33 18.73
C SER A 54 8.29 4.78 18.45
N PRO A 55 7.84 5.75 19.26
CA PRO A 55 8.28 7.14 19.17
C PRO A 55 9.79 7.36 19.37
N ASP A 56 10.55 6.33 19.74
CA ASP A 56 12.00 6.36 19.92
C ASP A 56 12.74 5.52 18.86
N THR A 57 12.02 4.99 17.86
CA THR A 57 12.58 4.11 16.83
C THR A 57 13.64 4.85 16.00
N ILE A 58 14.83 4.25 15.93
CA ILE A 58 15.94 4.72 15.10
C ILE A 58 15.79 4.11 13.69
N PRO A 59 15.82 4.91 12.60
CA PRO A 59 15.53 4.42 11.24
C PRO A 59 16.34 3.21 10.76
N ARG A 60 17.57 3.02 11.25
CA ARG A 60 18.48 1.92 10.87
C ARG A 60 18.57 0.79 11.91
N ASP A 61 17.70 0.79 12.92
CA ASP A 61 17.67 -0.27 13.92
C ASP A 61 17.44 -1.64 13.26
N GLY A 62 18.08 -2.68 13.79
CA GLY A 62 17.85 -4.07 13.38
C GLY A 62 16.39 -4.49 13.48
N GLN A 63 15.63 -3.93 14.42
CA GLN A 63 14.18 -4.16 14.50
C GLN A 63 13.46 -3.61 13.27
N VAL A 64 13.77 -2.38 12.84
CA VAL A 64 13.19 -1.75 11.63
C VAL A 64 13.49 -2.57 10.39
N LEU A 65 14.75 -3.01 10.24
CA LEU A 65 15.15 -3.86 9.12
C LEU A 65 14.41 -5.21 9.13
N THR A 66 14.14 -5.77 10.30
CA THR A 66 13.38 -7.02 10.46
C THR A 66 11.93 -6.83 10.04
N MET A 67 11.25 -5.77 10.51
CA MET A 67 9.89 -5.44 10.11
C MET A 67 9.77 -5.24 8.59
N LEU A 68 10.68 -4.46 8.00
CA LEU A 68 10.73 -4.24 6.55
C LEU A 68 10.91 -5.54 5.78
N ARG A 69 11.75 -6.45 6.27
CA ARG A 69 12.01 -7.75 5.65
C ARG A 69 10.80 -8.67 5.75
N GLU A 70 10.11 -8.70 6.88
CA GLU A 70 8.89 -9.51 7.08
C GLU A 70 7.80 -9.13 6.08
N VAL A 71 7.49 -7.84 5.95
CA VAL A 71 6.45 -7.38 5.00
C VAL A 71 6.90 -7.63 3.56
N GLN A 72 8.17 -7.40 3.23
CA GLN A 72 8.68 -7.70 1.88
C GLN A 72 8.64 -9.19 1.56
N ASN A 73 8.94 -10.07 2.52
CA ASN A 73 8.82 -11.51 2.33
C ASN A 73 7.38 -11.91 2.04
N LEU A 74 6.41 -11.29 2.72
CA LEU A 74 4.99 -11.52 2.45
C LEU A 74 4.64 -11.11 1.02
N ILE A 75 5.08 -9.95 0.55
CA ILE A 75 4.85 -9.51 -0.85
C ILE A 75 5.35 -10.54 -1.88
N HIS A 76 6.51 -11.16 -1.62
CA HIS A 76 7.13 -12.11 -2.57
C HIS A 76 6.56 -13.53 -2.48
N LYS A 77 6.28 -14.02 -1.27
CA LYS A 77 5.92 -15.43 -1.03
C LYS A 77 4.42 -15.69 -1.04
N GLU A 78 3.61 -14.66 -0.77
CA GLU A 78 2.17 -14.81 -0.66
C GLU A 78 1.55 -15.20 -2.00
N LYS A 79 0.73 -16.25 -2.01
CA LYS A 79 0.01 -16.72 -3.20
C LYS A 79 -1.34 -16.05 -3.33
N ASP A 80 -1.97 -15.69 -2.22
CA ASP A 80 -3.26 -15.00 -2.22
C ASP A 80 -3.08 -13.55 -2.71
N PRO A 81 -3.74 -13.16 -3.82
CA PRO A 81 -3.59 -11.83 -4.38
C PRO A 81 -4.06 -10.73 -3.42
N ILE A 82 -5.06 -10.98 -2.58
CA ILE A 82 -5.59 -10.01 -1.62
C ILE A 82 -4.58 -9.77 -0.50
N ALA A 83 -4.07 -10.84 0.10
CA ALA A 83 -3.05 -10.73 1.13
C ALA A 83 -1.79 -10.01 0.59
N ARG A 84 -1.42 -10.27 -0.67
CA ARG A 84 -0.33 -9.53 -1.34
C ARG A 84 -0.63 -8.03 -1.51
N ARG A 85 -1.86 -7.64 -1.84
CA ARG A 85 -2.27 -6.22 -1.92
C ARG A 85 -2.14 -5.53 -0.58
N LEU A 86 -2.63 -6.17 0.48
CA LEU A 86 -2.52 -5.69 1.85
C LEU A 86 -1.05 -5.56 2.25
N ALA A 87 -0.20 -6.52 1.91
CA ALA A 87 1.24 -6.44 2.17
C ALA A 87 1.90 -5.25 1.44
N CYS A 88 1.57 -5.01 0.16
CA CYS A 88 2.07 -3.83 -0.57
C CYS A 88 1.59 -2.51 0.04
N TYR A 89 0.32 -2.43 0.46
CA TYR A 89 -0.25 -1.28 1.16
C TYR A 89 0.49 -1.03 2.48
N THR A 90 0.58 -2.06 3.33
CA THR A 90 1.26 -2.02 4.61
C THR A 90 2.73 -1.63 4.47
N PHE A 91 3.43 -2.18 3.48
CA PHE A 91 4.82 -1.81 3.20
C PHE A 91 4.96 -0.33 2.85
N THR A 92 4.03 0.22 2.08
CA THR A 92 4.04 1.64 1.73
C THR A 92 3.81 2.52 2.95
N LYS A 93 2.87 2.14 3.83
CA LYS A 93 2.66 2.86 5.10
C LYS A 93 3.90 2.80 5.99
N LEU A 94 4.56 1.65 6.09
CA LEU A 94 5.80 1.53 6.83
C LEU A 94 6.92 2.43 6.26
N VAL A 95 7.02 2.50 4.94
CA VAL A 95 7.96 3.39 4.24
C VAL A 95 7.65 4.87 4.47
N GLU A 96 6.37 5.26 4.46
CA GLU A 96 5.93 6.65 4.74
C GLU A 96 6.29 7.07 6.17
N VAL A 97 6.03 6.22 7.17
CA VAL A 97 6.41 6.51 8.56
C VAL A 97 7.94 6.57 8.70
N LEU A 98 8.67 5.66 8.04
CA LEU A 98 10.13 5.68 8.04
C LEU A 98 10.69 6.97 7.41
N GLU A 99 10.04 7.49 6.36
CA GLU A 99 10.42 8.74 5.71
C GLU A 99 10.26 9.94 6.63
N GLU A 100 9.15 10.06 7.36
CA GLU A 100 8.98 11.10 8.38
C GLU A 100 10.01 10.94 9.50
N ARG A 101 10.31 9.71 9.92
CA ARG A 101 11.31 9.46 10.95
C ARG A 101 12.73 9.85 10.53
N VAL A 102 13.11 9.55 9.28
CA VAL A 102 14.38 10.00 8.71
C VAL A 102 14.46 11.52 8.66
N LYS A 103 13.37 12.19 8.28
CA LYS A 103 13.29 13.65 8.21
C LYS A 103 13.43 14.29 9.59
N GLU A 104 12.80 13.74 10.63
CA GLU A 104 12.97 14.15 12.02
C GLU A 104 14.42 13.98 12.49
N GLU A 105 15.02 12.81 12.26
CA GLU A 105 16.41 12.54 12.67
C GLU A 105 17.43 13.44 11.95
N ARG A 106 17.14 13.84 10.71
CA ARG A 106 17.94 14.85 9.99
C ARG A 106 17.78 16.24 10.54
N SER A 107 16.56 16.66 10.90
CA SER A 107 16.34 17.98 11.50
C SER A 107 17.04 18.11 12.85
N LEU A 108 17.19 16.99 13.57
CA LEU A 108 17.99 16.87 14.80
C LEU A 108 19.50 16.70 14.56
N GLY A 109 19.96 16.65 13.31
CA GLY A 109 21.39 16.50 12.96
C GLY A 109 21.98 15.10 13.18
N ARG A 110 21.15 14.09 13.47
CA ARG A 110 21.57 12.71 13.75
C ARG A 110 21.83 11.90 12.49
N ILE A 111 21.24 12.29 11.37
CA ILE A 111 21.52 11.74 10.04
C ILE A 111 22.19 12.81 9.18
N SER A 112 23.40 12.52 8.71
CA SER A 112 24.16 13.42 7.83
C SER A 112 23.49 13.55 6.46
N SER A 113 23.34 14.79 6.00
CA SER A 113 22.89 15.08 4.64
C SER A 113 24.03 14.90 3.64
N GLY A 114 24.09 13.73 2.98
CA GLY A 114 25.00 13.54 1.85
C GLY A 114 24.62 14.41 0.66
N GLN A 115 25.61 14.88 -0.11
CA GLN A 115 25.35 15.64 -1.34
C GLN A 115 24.49 14.80 -2.30
N GLY A 116 23.32 15.32 -2.68
CA GLY A 116 22.35 14.60 -3.53
C GLY A 116 21.51 13.52 -2.83
N GLN A 117 21.62 13.35 -1.51
CA GLN A 117 20.80 12.40 -0.74
C GLN A 117 19.63 13.11 -0.03
N GLY A 118 18.45 13.05 -0.65
CA GLY A 118 17.17 13.38 -0.01
C GLY A 118 16.65 12.27 0.89
N ASP A 119 15.59 12.54 1.65
CA ASP A 119 15.03 11.62 2.65
C ASP A 119 14.56 10.31 2.02
N ALA A 120 13.82 10.40 0.92
CA ALA A 120 13.40 9.24 0.12
C ALA A 120 14.59 8.37 -0.35
N SER A 121 15.76 8.96 -0.60
CA SER A 121 16.96 8.20 -0.98
C SER A 121 17.54 7.44 0.22
N VAL A 122 17.55 8.05 1.40
CA VAL A 122 17.98 7.40 2.66
C VAL A 122 17.05 6.25 2.99
N VAL A 123 15.73 6.47 2.97
CA VAL A 123 14.71 5.45 3.21
C VAL A 123 14.85 4.28 2.23
N ARG A 124 15.05 4.57 0.94
CA ARG A 124 15.27 3.52 -0.06
C ARG A 124 16.49 2.67 0.28
N ASN A 125 17.57 3.28 0.76
CA ASN A 125 18.77 2.53 1.15
C ASN A 125 18.48 1.63 2.36
N ILE A 126 17.75 2.11 3.37
CA ILE A 126 17.33 1.30 4.53
C ILE A 126 16.47 0.10 4.07
N CYS A 127 15.51 0.33 3.18
CA CYS A 127 14.70 -0.75 2.61
C CYS A 127 15.55 -1.76 1.82
N LEU A 128 16.59 -1.32 1.11
CA LEU A 128 17.51 -2.23 0.42
C LEU A 128 18.41 -3.00 1.40
N GLU A 129 18.84 -2.38 2.49
CA GLU A 129 19.60 -3.03 3.56
C GLU A 129 18.80 -4.17 4.21
N SER A 130 17.48 -4.03 4.34
CA SER A 130 16.62 -5.13 4.83
C SER A 130 16.63 -6.36 3.90
N LEU A 131 16.97 -6.19 2.62
CA LEU A 131 17.11 -7.25 1.61
C LEU A 131 18.52 -7.85 1.55
N ALA A 132 19.35 -7.65 2.58
CA ALA A 132 20.69 -8.23 2.66
C ALA A 132 20.69 -9.72 2.29
N GLY A 133 21.52 -10.09 1.31
CA GLY A 133 21.59 -11.44 0.72
C GLY A 133 21.05 -11.57 -0.71
N VAL A 134 20.41 -10.53 -1.29
CA VAL A 134 20.03 -10.55 -2.70
C VAL A 134 21.28 -10.38 -3.59
N SER A 135 21.60 -11.40 -4.36
CA SER A 135 22.79 -11.47 -5.24
C SER A 135 22.85 -10.41 -6.33
N ASN A 136 21.73 -9.79 -6.69
CA ASN A 136 21.64 -8.76 -7.72
C ASN A 136 20.98 -7.47 -7.21
N GLN A 137 21.81 -6.49 -6.85
CA GLN A 137 21.35 -5.18 -6.36
C GLN A 137 20.48 -4.41 -7.36
N LYS A 138 20.71 -4.56 -8.66
CA LYS A 138 19.90 -3.87 -9.69
C LYS A 138 18.47 -4.40 -9.70
N THR A 139 18.32 -5.72 -9.61
CA THR A 139 17.01 -6.39 -9.52
C THR A 139 16.30 -6.01 -8.22
N ALA A 140 17.00 -6.00 -7.08
CA ALA A 140 16.42 -5.59 -5.80
C ALA A 140 15.89 -4.15 -5.85
N LYS A 141 16.66 -3.21 -6.42
CA LYS A 141 16.23 -1.81 -6.62
C LYS A 141 14.96 -1.70 -7.47
N LEU A 142 14.89 -2.45 -8.57
CA LEU A 142 13.73 -2.44 -9.46
C LEU A 142 12.49 -3.03 -8.79
N GLN A 143 12.63 -4.15 -8.08
CA GLN A 143 11.54 -4.79 -7.35
C GLN A 143 11.01 -3.90 -6.22
N LEU A 144 11.91 -3.31 -5.42
CA LEU A 144 11.55 -2.37 -4.37
C LEU A 144 10.77 -1.17 -4.93
N ALA A 145 11.27 -0.57 -6.01
CA ALA A 145 10.58 0.55 -6.66
C ALA A 145 9.19 0.15 -7.17
N LYS A 146 9.04 -1.06 -7.72
CA LYS A 146 7.76 -1.60 -8.16
C LYS A 146 6.78 -1.79 -7.00
N HIS A 147 7.23 -2.37 -5.88
CA HIS A 147 6.39 -2.62 -4.71
C HIS A 147 5.91 -1.32 -4.07
N ILE A 148 6.81 -0.34 -3.91
CA ILE A 148 6.44 1.00 -3.42
C ILE A 148 5.45 1.67 -4.37
N ALA A 149 5.68 1.62 -5.69
CA ALA A 149 4.76 2.21 -6.66
C ALA A 149 3.38 1.55 -6.63
N GLN A 150 3.33 0.22 -6.53
CA GLN A 150 2.07 -0.52 -6.42
C GLN A 150 1.34 -0.20 -5.12
N GLY A 151 2.04 -0.21 -3.99
CA GLY A 151 1.42 0.09 -2.70
C GLY A 151 0.95 1.54 -2.56
N ARG A 152 1.64 2.51 -3.17
CA ARG A 152 1.14 3.90 -3.32
C ARG A 152 -0.14 3.95 -4.15
N ARG A 153 -0.19 3.22 -5.26
CA ARG A 153 -1.41 3.15 -6.09
C ARG A 153 -2.56 2.47 -5.35
N TRP A 154 -2.30 1.38 -4.63
CA TRP A 154 -3.29 0.76 -3.75
C TRP A 154 -3.80 1.77 -2.71
N SER A 155 -2.88 2.50 -2.05
CA SER A 155 -3.21 3.54 -1.08
C SER A 155 -4.06 4.66 -1.67
N ILE A 156 -3.85 5.05 -2.94
CA ILE A 156 -4.73 6.02 -3.60
C ILE A 156 -6.13 5.42 -3.82
N LEU A 157 -6.21 4.16 -4.24
CA LEU A 157 -7.48 3.51 -4.55
C LEU A 157 -8.32 3.25 -3.30
N CYS A 158 -7.69 2.79 -2.21
CA CYS A 158 -8.36 2.50 -0.95
C CYS A 158 -8.36 3.65 0.04
N THR A 159 -7.55 4.69 -0.18
CA THR A 159 -7.37 5.84 0.72
C THR A 159 -7.07 5.39 2.16
N ASP A 160 -7.92 5.77 3.11
CA ASP A 160 -7.85 5.43 4.52
C ASP A 160 -8.69 4.19 4.89
N HIS A 161 -9.22 3.46 3.90
CA HIS A 161 -10.06 2.27 4.06
C HIS A 161 -9.34 1.02 3.54
N PRO A 162 -8.34 0.48 4.26
CA PRO A 162 -7.58 -0.68 3.81
C PRO A 162 -8.44 -1.93 3.54
N LEU A 163 -9.61 -2.05 4.18
CA LEU A 163 -10.57 -3.11 3.88
C LEU A 163 -11.11 -3.10 2.46
N LEU A 164 -11.10 -1.95 1.79
CA LEU A 164 -11.47 -1.88 0.38
C LEU A 164 -10.59 -2.83 -0.45
N LEU A 165 -9.33 -3.04 -0.07
CA LEU A 165 -8.41 -3.97 -0.75
C LEU A 165 -8.86 -5.43 -0.68
N VAL A 166 -9.65 -5.79 0.33
CA VAL A 166 -10.19 -7.14 0.55
C VAL A 166 -11.35 -7.41 -0.39
N ILE A 167 -12.23 -6.43 -0.58
CA ILE A 167 -13.43 -6.59 -1.39
C ILE A 167 -13.19 -6.30 -2.88
N LEU A 168 -12.15 -5.54 -3.23
CA LEU A 168 -11.85 -5.20 -4.62
C LEU A 168 -11.63 -6.45 -5.50
N PRO A 169 -12.26 -6.52 -6.68
CA PRO A 169 -12.18 -7.70 -7.52
C PRO A 169 -10.77 -7.92 -8.10
N PRO A 170 -10.48 -9.11 -8.68
CA PRO A 170 -9.21 -9.41 -9.33
C PRO A 170 -8.77 -8.36 -10.38
N GLY A 171 -9.74 -7.76 -11.07
CA GLY A 171 -9.53 -6.69 -12.07
C GLY A 171 -8.81 -5.46 -11.52
N ALA A 172 -8.86 -5.21 -10.20
CA ALA A 172 -8.12 -4.12 -9.58
C ALA A 172 -6.60 -4.26 -9.76
N ASN A 173 -6.07 -5.49 -9.80
CA ASN A 173 -4.64 -5.71 -10.03
C ASN A 173 -4.19 -5.13 -11.38
N GLN A 174 -5.00 -5.30 -12.43
CA GLN A 174 -4.70 -4.78 -13.77
C GLN A 174 -4.60 -3.25 -13.73
N ILE A 175 -5.56 -2.58 -13.08
CA ILE A 175 -5.58 -1.12 -12.95
C ILE A 175 -4.34 -0.62 -12.18
N ILE A 176 -3.95 -1.33 -11.12
CA ILE A 176 -2.79 -0.93 -10.32
C ILE A 176 -1.47 -1.17 -11.05
N THR A 177 -1.37 -2.18 -11.90
CA THR A 177 -0.14 -2.43 -12.68
C THR A 177 -0.05 -1.61 -13.97
N ASP A 178 -1.16 -1.07 -14.46
CA ASP A 178 -1.20 -0.32 -15.71
C ASP A 178 -0.59 1.08 -15.55
N SER A 179 0.60 1.27 -16.12
CA SER A 179 1.32 2.54 -16.11
C SER A 179 0.66 3.64 -16.95
N SER A 180 -0.31 3.32 -17.79
CA SER A 180 -1.08 4.30 -18.54
C SER A 180 -2.15 4.99 -17.69
N ILE A 181 -2.58 4.37 -16.58
CA ILE A 181 -3.51 4.97 -15.62
C ILE A 181 -2.73 5.92 -14.71
N THR A 182 -2.99 7.21 -14.85
CA THR A 182 -2.35 8.25 -14.05
C THR A 182 -2.86 8.24 -12.61
N VAL A 183 -2.11 8.87 -11.70
CA VAL A 183 -2.54 9.08 -10.30
C VAL A 183 -3.88 9.80 -10.24
N GLU A 184 -4.10 10.79 -11.10
CA GLU A 184 -5.35 11.55 -11.13
C GLU A 184 -6.55 10.69 -11.56
N CYS A 185 -6.39 9.88 -12.61
CA CYS A 185 -7.42 8.91 -12.99
C CYS A 185 -7.73 7.95 -11.84
N LEU A 186 -6.71 7.48 -11.11
CA LEU A 186 -6.89 6.57 -10.00
C LEU A 186 -7.64 7.21 -8.82
N LYS A 187 -7.39 8.49 -8.52
CA LYS A 187 -8.16 9.27 -7.54
C LYS A 187 -9.63 9.41 -7.95
N MET A 188 -9.90 9.69 -9.22
CA MET A 188 -11.28 9.77 -9.73
C MET A 188 -12.01 8.42 -9.65
N VAL A 189 -11.31 7.31 -9.93
CA VAL A 189 -11.86 5.96 -9.75
C VAL A 189 -12.13 5.71 -8.27
N ALA A 190 -11.19 6.00 -7.37
CA ALA A 190 -11.32 5.85 -5.93
C ALA A 190 -12.57 6.59 -5.39
N ALA A 191 -12.76 7.85 -5.80
CA ALA A 191 -13.92 8.64 -5.42
C ALA A 191 -15.25 8.00 -5.84
N LYS A 192 -15.31 7.34 -7.00
CA LYS A 192 -16.52 6.66 -7.49
C LYS A 192 -16.80 5.35 -6.76
N ILE A 193 -15.77 4.54 -6.50
CA ILE A 193 -15.97 3.22 -5.88
C ILE A 193 -16.25 3.30 -4.38
N LYS A 194 -15.97 4.43 -3.72
CA LYS A 194 -16.27 4.65 -2.30
C LYS A 194 -17.74 4.97 -2.02
N GLN A 195 -18.41 5.64 -2.94
CA GLN A 195 -19.79 6.11 -2.76
C GLN A 195 -20.78 5.04 -2.26
N PRO A 196 -20.72 3.78 -2.72
CA PRO A 196 -21.65 2.73 -2.29
C PRO A 196 -21.25 2.02 -0.98
N TYR A 197 -20.23 2.46 -0.25
CA TYR A 197 -19.75 1.75 0.96
C TYR A 197 -19.63 2.70 2.16
N ARG A 198 -20.71 3.37 2.54
CA ARG A 198 -20.67 4.41 3.59
C ARG A 198 -20.29 3.83 4.96
N GLY A 199 -20.66 2.58 5.26
CA GLY A 199 -20.25 1.93 6.51
C GLY A 199 -18.78 1.51 6.60
N LEU A 200 -17.98 1.63 5.53
CA LEU A 200 -16.53 1.38 5.60
C LEU A 200 -15.81 2.37 6.51
N GLU A 201 -16.35 3.56 6.75
CA GLU A 201 -15.74 4.58 7.62
C GLU A 201 -15.66 4.07 9.06
N ALA A 202 -16.80 3.65 9.63
CA ALA A 202 -16.87 3.08 10.97
C ALA A 202 -15.99 1.83 11.10
N ALA A 203 -16.00 0.96 10.09
CA ALA A 203 -15.15 -0.23 10.07
C ALA A 203 -13.65 0.12 10.02
N SER A 204 -13.29 1.20 9.32
CA SER A 204 -11.90 1.66 9.21
C SER A 204 -11.39 2.23 10.51
N ASP A 205 -12.23 2.91 11.29
CA ASP A 205 -11.81 3.45 12.58
C ASP A 205 -11.57 2.36 13.61
N VAL A 206 -12.45 1.34 13.67
CA VAL A 206 -12.20 0.13 14.48
C VAL A 206 -10.89 -0.54 14.07
N ILE A 207 -10.62 -0.61 12.76
CA ILE A 207 -9.37 -1.18 12.25
C ILE A 207 -8.14 -0.35 12.59
N LYS A 208 -8.22 0.99 12.56
CA LYS A 208 -7.14 1.86 13.03
C LYS A 208 -6.86 1.62 14.52
N GLU A 209 -7.90 1.46 15.33
CA GLU A 209 -7.76 1.18 16.75
C GLU A 209 -7.13 -0.21 17.01
N ILE A 210 -7.62 -1.25 16.34
CA ILE A 210 -7.07 -2.61 16.40
C ILE A 210 -5.62 -2.65 15.91
N SER A 211 -5.34 -2.06 14.75
CA SER A 211 -3.99 -2.03 14.18
C SER A 211 -3.02 -1.22 15.02
N SER A 212 -3.48 -0.18 15.74
CA SER A 212 -2.72 0.57 16.73
C SER A 212 -2.53 -0.15 18.07
N GLY A 213 -3.21 -1.28 18.28
CA GLY A 213 -3.17 -2.03 19.55
C GLY A 213 -4.04 -1.44 20.66
N ARG A 214 -4.82 -0.37 20.38
CA ARG A 214 -5.75 0.25 21.34
C ARG A 214 -6.97 -0.62 21.62
N LYS A 215 -7.31 -1.52 20.71
CA LYS A 215 -8.40 -2.50 20.86
C LYS A 215 -7.89 -3.91 20.63
N PRO A 216 -8.48 -4.93 21.28
CA PRO A 216 -8.16 -6.35 21.07
C PRO A 216 -8.56 -6.83 19.67
N LEU A 217 -7.93 -7.91 19.17
CA LEU A 217 -8.20 -8.42 17.81
C LEU A 217 -9.62 -9.02 17.73
N GLU A 218 -10.09 -9.51 18.86
CA GLU A 218 -11.37 -10.13 19.12
C GLU A 218 -12.55 -9.17 18.87
N GLU A 219 -12.34 -7.86 18.95
CA GLU A 219 -13.37 -6.88 18.55
C GLU A 219 -13.78 -7.01 17.08
N LEU A 220 -12.91 -7.56 16.24
CA LEU A 220 -13.22 -7.80 14.84
C LEU A 220 -14.24 -8.92 14.62
N ALA A 221 -14.40 -9.83 15.59
CA ALA A 221 -15.44 -10.87 15.58
C ALA A 221 -16.82 -10.29 15.89
N ASN A 222 -16.84 -9.19 16.65
CA ASN A 222 -18.05 -8.47 17.04
C ASN A 222 -18.40 -7.33 16.06
N MET A 223 -17.58 -7.11 15.02
CA MET A 223 -17.93 -6.17 13.96
C MET A 223 -19.11 -6.71 13.16
N GLU A 224 -20.24 -6.03 13.25
CA GLU A 224 -21.37 -6.25 12.36
C GLU A 224 -20.99 -5.77 10.95
N TRP A 225 -20.39 -6.64 10.16
CA TRP A 225 -20.08 -6.37 8.75
C TRP A 225 -21.32 -5.98 7.94
N ALA A 226 -22.53 -6.30 8.44
CA ALA A 226 -23.82 -6.00 7.84
C ALA A 226 -24.08 -4.50 7.58
N THR A 227 -23.41 -3.58 8.29
CA THR A 227 -23.67 -2.13 8.16
C THR A 227 -22.84 -1.43 7.07
N ILE A 228 -22.07 -2.15 6.25
CA ILE A 228 -21.19 -1.55 5.20
C ILE A 228 -21.96 -1.12 3.92
N GLN A 229 -23.30 -1.19 3.92
CA GLN A 229 -24.14 -0.73 2.80
C GLN A 229 -24.04 0.77 2.47
#